data_AF-A0A957S3T9-F1
#
_entry.id   AF-A0A957S3T9-F1
#
_cell.length_a   1.000
_cell.length_b   1.000
_cell.length_c   1.000
_cell.angle_alpha   90.00
_cell.angle_beta   90.00
_cell.angle_gamma   90.00
#
_symmetry.space_group_name_H-M   'P 1'
#
loop_
_entity.id
_entity.type
_entity.pdbx_description
1 polymer ?
#
loop_
_entity_poly.entity_id
_entity_poly.type
_entity_poly.pdbx_seq_one_letter_code
_entity_poly.pdbx_strand_id
1 'polypeptide(L)'
;MASTTLTIELTQELSDALADASSEMVVELLELGLRERRIDRALRRFAEGHISFGAAAEMAQLSHSDFSRHAYAFGLQPLTSRQMMAEEVGENI
;
A
#
# COMPACT_ATOMS: atom_id res chain seq x y z
N MET A 1 4.20 14.52 -20.90
CA MET A 1 4.73 13.84 -19.70
C MET A 1 6.15 14.32 -19.49
N ALA A 2 6.48 14.82 -18.30
CA ALA A 2 7.86 15.22 -17.99
C ALA A 2 8.63 13.97 -17.54
N SER A 3 9.75 13.67 -18.19
CA SER A 3 10.69 12.64 -17.71
C SER A 3 11.70 13.26 -16.77
N THR A 4 12.09 12.53 -15.73
CA THR A 4 13.15 12.93 -14.79
C THR A 4 14.11 11.76 -14.62
N THR A 5 15.41 12.05 -14.63
CA THR A 5 16.45 11.04 -14.43
C THR A 5 16.75 10.88 -12.95
N LEU A 6 16.71 9.63 -12.48
CA LEU A 6 17.15 9.25 -11.14
C LEU A 6 18.43 8.42 -11.26
N THR A 7 19.46 8.76 -10.49
CA THR A 7 20.69 7.98 -10.35
C THR A 7 20.78 7.50 -8.91
N ILE A 8 20.95 6.20 -8.72
CA ILE A 8 21.06 5.54 -7.42
C ILE A 8 22.27 4.62 -7.41
N GLU A 9 22.94 4.54 -6.27
CA GLU A 9 23.98 3.54 -6.03
C GLU A 9 23.33 2.24 -5.55
N LEU A 10 23.71 1.13 -6.18
CA LEU A 10 23.20 -0.20 -5.87
C LEU A 10 24.33 -1.07 -5.31
N THR A 11 23.97 -2.09 -4.53
CA THR A 11 24.90 -3.16 -4.21
C THR A 11 25.22 -3.96 -5.48
N GLN A 12 26.39 -4.61 -5.51
CA GLN A 12 26.76 -5.46 -6.65
C GLN A 12 25.71 -6.54 -6.91
N GLU A 13 25.20 -7.18 -5.86
CA GLU A 13 24.15 -8.20 -5.95
C GLU A 13 22.89 -7.70 -6.67
N LEU A 14 22.42 -6.48 -6.35
CA LEU A 14 21.24 -5.92 -6.99
C LEU A 14 21.53 -5.51 -8.43
N SER A 15 22.74 -5.01 -8.70
CA SER A 15 23.19 -4.70 -10.06
C SER A 15 23.21 -5.94 -10.94
N ASP A 16 23.72 -7.06 -10.42
CA ASP A 16 23.77 -8.33 -11.15
C ASP A 16 22.36 -8.87 -11.41
N ALA A 17 21.46 -8.77 -10.44
CA ALA A 17 20.05 -9.17 -10.60
C ALA A 17 19.29 -8.32 -11.64
N LEU A 18 19.73 -7.08 -11.89
CA LEU A 18 19.13 -6.17 -12.86
C LEU A 18 19.90 -6.10 -14.19
N ALA A 19 20.97 -6.88 -14.37
CA ALA A 19 21.86 -6.77 -15.52
C ALA A 19 21.16 -6.91 -16.87
N ASP A 20 20.13 -7.77 -16.94
CA ASP A 20 19.32 -8.03 -18.13
C ASP A 20 17.98 -7.27 -18.14
N ALA A 21 17.69 -6.47 -17.12
CA ALA A 21 16.43 -5.76 -17.00
C ALA A 21 16.41 -4.53 -17.93
N SER A 22 15.31 -4.36 -18.66
CA SER A 22 15.08 -3.12 -19.42
C SER A 22 14.78 -1.95 -18.48
N SER A 23 15.05 -0.72 -18.91
CA SER A 23 14.66 0.46 -18.13
C SER A 23 13.17 0.51 -17.81
N GLU A 24 12.32 0.03 -18.72
CA GLU A 24 10.87 -0.07 -18.51
C GLU A 24 10.53 -1.05 -17.38
N MET A 25 11.15 -2.24 -17.40
CA MET A 25 10.99 -3.22 -16.33
C MET A 25 11.47 -2.69 -14.97
N VAL A 26 12.58 -1.93 -14.94
CA VAL A 26 13.07 -1.31 -13.71
C VAL A 26 12.07 -0.27 -13.18
N VAL A 27 11.46 0.53 -14.07
CA VAL A 27 10.42 1.48 -13.69
C VAL A 27 9.20 0.75 -13.12
N GLU A 28 8.72 -0.31 -13.77
CA GLU A 28 7.59 -1.12 -13.28
C GLU A 28 7.88 -1.73 -11.90
N LEU A 29 9.10 -2.25 -11.69
CA LEU A 29 9.53 -2.78 -10.40
C LEU A 29 9.52 -1.71 -9.30
N LEU A 30 9.96 -0.49 -9.63
CA LEU A 30 9.92 0.64 -8.69
C LEU A 30 8.48 1.05 -8.37
N GLU A 31 7.60 1.13 -9.36
CA GLU A 31 6.18 1.44 -9.16
C GLU A 31 5.49 0.39 -8.28
N LEU A 32 5.74 -0.89 -8.55
CA LEU A 32 5.23 -2.00 -7.75
C LEU A 32 5.76 -1.91 -6.31
N GLY A 33 7.07 -1.73 -6.14
CA GLY A 33 7.69 -1.60 -4.82
C GLY A 33 7.15 -0.42 -4.01
N LEU A 34 6.94 0.73 -4.66
CA LEU A 34 6.34 1.91 -4.02
C LEU A 34 4.88 1.68 -3.63
N ARG A 35 4.11 0.95 -4.45
CA ARG A 35 2.74 0.56 -4.12
C ARG A 35 2.70 -0.36 -2.91
N GLU A 36 3.48 -1.44 -2.90
CA GLU A 36 3.51 -2.39 -1.79
C GLU A 36 3.99 -1.75 -0.49
N ARG A 37 5.03 -0.90 -0.55
CA ARG A 37 5.51 -0.13 0.61
C ARG A 37 4.44 0.78 1.21
N ARG A 38 3.56 1.34 0.39
CA ARG A 38 2.48 2.22 0.83
C ARG A 38 1.38 1.44 1.54
N ILE A 39 1.00 0.28 0.99
CA ILE A 39 0.03 -0.63 1.59
C ILE A 39 0.55 -1.11 2.96
N ASP A 40 1.80 -1.61 3.04
CA ASP A 40 2.42 -2.04 4.31
C ASP A 40 2.42 -0.93 5.36
N ARG A 41 2.79 0.31 4.96
CA ARG A 41 2.77 1.45 5.88
C ARG A 41 1.36 1.76 6.39
N ALA A 42 0.35 1.74 5.51
CA ALA A 42 -1.04 1.99 5.89
C ALA A 42 -1.55 0.92 6.86
N LEU A 43 -1.28 -0.35 6.58
CA LEU A 43 -1.64 -1.48 7.44
C LEU A 43 -1.02 -1.37 8.83
N ARG A 44 0.28 -1.05 8.93
CA ARG A 44 0.95 -0.88 10.24
C ARG A 44 0.35 0.26 11.04
N ARG A 45 0.14 1.42 10.42
CA ARG A 45 -0.45 2.58 11.11
C ARG A 45 -1.89 2.30 11.58
N PHE A 46 -2.66 1.56 10.78
CA PHE A 46 -3.99 1.10 11.19
C PHE A 46 -3.91 0.10 12.37
N ALA A 47 -3.03 -0.89 12.29
CA ALA A 47 -2.82 -1.90 13.34
C ALA A 47 -2.39 -1.28 14.68
N GLU A 48 -1.58 -0.23 14.64
CA GLU A 48 -1.15 0.54 15.81
C GLU A 48 -2.25 1.49 16.36
N GLY A 49 -3.40 1.58 15.69
CA GLY A 49 -4.51 2.47 16.08
C GLY A 49 -4.25 3.95 15.80
N HIS A 50 -3.25 4.29 14.99
CA HIS A 50 -2.86 5.67 14.70
C HIS A 50 -3.80 6.37 13.70
N ILE A 51 -4.52 5.61 12.88
CA ILE A 51 -5.42 6.11 11.83
C ILE A 51 -6.67 5.22 11.74
N SER A 52 -7.79 5.78 11.27
CA SER A 52 -8.99 5.00 10.98
C SER A 52 -8.80 4.10 9.76
N PHE A 53 -9.70 3.12 9.58
CA PHE A 53 -9.67 2.21 8.44
C PHE A 53 -9.79 2.94 7.10
N GLY A 54 -10.71 3.90 7.00
CA GLY A 54 -10.86 4.69 5.77
C GLY A 54 -9.64 5.55 5.47
N ALA A 55 -9.06 6.20 6.49
CA ALA A 55 -7.80 6.94 6.32
C ALA A 55 -6.63 6.04 5.91
N ALA A 56 -6.63 4.78 6.34
CA ALA A 56 -5.63 3.80 5.91
C ALA A 56 -5.84 3.35 4.46
N ALA A 57 -7.09 3.12 4.04
CA ALA A 57 -7.42 2.80 2.64
C ALA A 57 -7.04 3.94 1.69
N GLU A 58 -7.33 5.18 2.05
CA GLU A 58 -6.90 6.38 1.30
C GLU A 58 -5.38 6.47 1.23
N MET A 59 -4.68 6.27 2.36
CA MET A 59 -3.21 6.27 2.41
C MET A 59 -2.62 5.19 1.50
N ALA A 60 -3.24 4.00 1.45
CA ALA A 60 -2.85 2.90 0.58
C ALA A 60 -3.22 3.13 -0.90
N GLN A 61 -4.02 4.14 -1.21
CA GLN A 61 -4.64 4.36 -2.52
C GLN A 61 -5.43 3.15 -3.00
N LEU A 62 -6.16 2.53 -2.08
CA LEU A 62 -7.02 1.39 -2.35
C LEU A 62 -8.48 1.74 -2.03
N SER A 63 -9.40 1.03 -2.67
CA SER A 63 -10.78 1.01 -2.20
C SER A 63 -10.87 0.39 -0.80
N HIS A 64 -11.93 0.66 -0.04
CA HIS A 64 -12.15 0.00 1.26
C HIS A 64 -12.18 -1.53 1.15
N SER A 65 -12.75 -2.07 0.06
CA SER A 65 -12.85 -3.52 -0.14
C SER A 65 -11.49 -4.15 -0.45
N ASP A 66 -10.66 -3.51 -1.26
CA ASP A 66 -9.31 -3.99 -1.53
C ASP A 66 -8.43 -3.88 -0.29
N PHE A 67 -8.50 -2.76 0.43
CA PHE A 67 -7.76 -2.58 1.68
C PHE A 67 -8.17 -3.62 2.73
N SER A 68 -9.46 -3.98 2.82
CA SER A 68 -9.96 -5.04 3.70
C SER A 68 -9.30 -6.40 3.41
N ARG A 69 -9.14 -6.76 2.14
CA ARG A 69 -8.45 -8.00 1.74
C ARG A 69 -6.98 -8.00 2.18
N HIS A 70 -6.30 -6.87 2.00
CA HIS A 70 -4.92 -6.70 2.46
C HIS A 70 -4.81 -6.76 3.99
N ALA A 71 -5.73 -6.13 4.72
CA ALA A 71 -5.79 -6.17 6.19
C ALA A 71 -6.00 -7.60 6.71
N TYR A 72 -6.93 -8.34 6.09
CA TYR A 72 -7.16 -9.74 6.43
C TYR A 72 -5.90 -10.61 6.20
N ALA A 73 -5.23 -10.44 5.05
CA ALA A 73 -3.99 -11.15 4.74
C ALA A 73 -2.84 -10.78 5.70
N PHE A 74 -2.83 -9.55 6.22
CA PHE A 74 -1.89 -9.09 7.24
C PHE A 74 -2.20 -9.62 8.66
N GLY A 75 -3.28 -10.38 8.83
CA GLY A 75 -3.71 -10.90 10.13
C GLY A 75 -4.50 -9.90 10.97
N LEU A 76 -4.85 -8.74 10.41
CA LEU A 76 -5.78 -7.80 11.03
C LEU A 76 -7.18 -8.30 10.72
N GLN A 77 -7.73 -9.09 11.63
CA GLN A 77 -9.16 -9.37 11.56
C GLN A 77 -9.90 -8.06 11.82
N PRO A 78 -10.83 -7.65 10.96
CA PRO A 78 -11.70 -6.53 11.29
C PRO A 78 -12.42 -6.92 12.58
N LEU A 79 -12.21 -6.14 13.65
CA LEU A 79 -13.15 -6.10 14.74
C LEU A 79 -14.43 -5.58 14.11
N THR A 80 -15.37 -6.47 13.77
CA THR A 80 -16.73 -6.10 13.38
C THR A 80 -17.47 -5.56 14.61
N SER A 81 -16.90 -4.55 15.25
CA SER A 81 -17.56 -3.72 16.23
C SER A 81 -18.62 -2.95 15.47
N ARG A 82 -19.84 -2.92 16.01
CA ARG A 82 -21.00 -2.22 15.41
C ARG A 82 -20.69 -0.78 14.96
N GLN A 83 -19.68 -0.16 15.56
CA GLN A 83 -19.18 1.16 15.19
C GLN A 83 -18.64 1.24 13.75
N MET A 84 -17.97 0.20 13.24
CA MET A 84 -17.44 0.16 11.87
C MET A 84 -18.54 -0.01 10.82
N MET A 85 -19.67 -0.65 11.20
CA MET A 85 -20.85 -0.72 10.32
C MET A 85 -21.61 0.61 10.24
N ALA A 86 -21.56 1.42 11.31
CA ALA A 86 -22.21 2.73 11.34
C ALA A 86 -21.48 3.77 10.47
N GLU A 87 -20.18 3.61 10.26
CA GLU A 87 -19.40 4.47 9.37
C GLU A 87 -19.59 4.11 7.87
N GLU A 88 -19.89 2.84 7.56
CA GLU A 88 -20.12 2.35 6.19
C GLU A 88 -21.55 2.56 5.69
N VAL A 89 -22.53 2.51 6.60
CA VAL A 89 -23.93 2.82 6.30
C VAL A 89 -24.17 4.24 6.76
N GLY A 90 -23.78 5.21 5.92
CA GLY A 90 -23.96 6.62 6.20
C GLY A 90 -25.28 6.92 6.90
N GLU A 91 -25.16 7.65 8.01
CA GLU A 91 -26.23 8.22 8.80
C GLU A 91 -27.37 8.73 7.90
N ASN A 92 -28.41 7.90 7.77
CA ASN A 92 -29.65 8.26 7.10
C ASN A 92 -30.77 7.91 8.09
N ILE A 93 -30.91 8.75 9.10
CA ILE A 93 -32.10 8.84 9.95
C ILE A 93 -32.74 10.20 9.72
#